data_AF-A0A2E3FQ86-F1
#
_entry.id   AF-A0A2E3FQ86-F1
#
_cell.length_a   1.000
_cell.length_b   1.000
_cell.length_c   1.000
_cell.angle_alpha   90.00
_cell.angle_beta   90.00
_cell.angle_gamma   90.00
#
_symmetry.space_group_name_H-M   'P 1'
#
loop_
_entity.id
_entity.type
_entity.pdbx_description
1 polymer ?
#
loop_
_entity_poly.entity_id
_entity_poly.type
_entity_poly.pdbx_seq_one_letter_code
_entity_poly.pdbx_strand_id
1 'polypeptide(L)'
;MGYKSTITNIVTSVTIRDIVALALGLAFINVGIDHFVNPIRYEPIVPSALPNAEFWVLASGFFEIMFGLCFIIPQTRSWASVSGVWLLVTLYWANFNMWYNDIPFNGKTYGDLWHVVRLIIQILLIVIITWTGQVTPFKGKEKLHDSLDIFSGRITSSGFETGDRIVVGAWKTSVFGEFADIMWAKPDGTRVLIAPTKEIAEYVTDMYSFDEVIIEDVKTIGNERELKVSCQTMDIEFTWNKGFPIPFRRSLLFIATVELFFAKLIFSTRTYGITKNNRKEWYAIDRVSHITSANALISGKDAGEFRPMDKPCRFGFSEAPKKPSSCIVRTHIL
;
A
#
# COMPACT_ATOMS: atom_id res chain seq x y z
N MET A 1 32.30 2.89 41.82
CA MET A 1 33.10 2.00 40.95
C MET A 1 32.41 1.93 39.58
N GLY A 2 33.10 2.49 38.57
CA GLY A 2 32.92 2.44 37.11
C GLY A 2 31.62 1.94 36.48
N TYR A 3 30.80 2.88 35.98
CA TYR A 3 29.91 2.66 34.84
C TYR A 3 30.79 2.61 33.58
N LYS A 4 31.14 1.41 33.09
CA LYS A 4 31.78 1.27 31.77
C LYS A 4 30.69 1.50 30.71
N SER A 5 30.64 2.74 30.22
CA SER A 5 29.97 3.09 28.97
C SER A 5 30.66 2.31 27.84
N THR A 6 30.05 1.22 27.41
CA THR A 6 30.43 0.54 26.17
C THR A 6 29.91 1.39 25.02
N ILE A 7 30.71 2.38 24.60
CA ILE A 7 30.54 3.00 23.30
C ILE A 7 30.90 1.91 22.30
N THR A 8 29.89 1.21 21.79
CA THR A 8 30.06 0.33 20.64
C THR A 8 30.50 1.22 19.49
N ASN A 9 31.80 1.23 19.19
CA ASN A 9 32.33 1.82 17.97
C ASN A 9 31.67 1.08 16.80
N ILE A 10 30.58 1.64 16.26
CA ILE A 10 30.01 1.18 15.01
C ILE A 10 30.99 1.66 13.93
N VAL A 11 31.99 0.83 13.63
CA VAL A 11 32.69 0.95 12.35
C VAL A 11 31.64 0.61 11.30
N THR A 12 30.97 1.62 10.74
CA THR A 12 30.09 1.43 9.59
C THR A 12 30.99 1.08 8.41
N SER A 13 31.17 -0.22 8.16
CA SER A 13 31.85 -0.67 6.96
C SER A 13 31.05 -0.21 5.74
N VAL A 14 31.75 0.42 4.80
CA VAL A 14 31.15 0.86 3.53
C VAL A 14 30.66 -0.37 2.77
N THR A 15 29.38 -0.42 2.45
CA THR A 15 28.75 -1.49 1.69
C THR A 15 28.71 -1.16 0.20
N ILE A 16 28.47 -2.16 -0.65
CA ILE A 16 28.22 -1.94 -2.10
C ILE A 16 27.05 -0.98 -2.31
N ARG A 17 26.01 -1.07 -1.46
CA ARG A 17 24.87 -0.15 -1.51
C ARG A 17 25.27 1.30 -1.22
N ASP A 18 26.24 1.53 -0.34
CA ASP A 18 26.73 2.88 -0.06
C ASP A 18 27.42 3.49 -1.28
N ILE A 19 28.25 2.70 -1.96
CA ILE A 19 28.94 3.12 -3.19
C ILE A 19 27.93 3.40 -4.31
N VAL A 20 26.96 2.50 -4.51
CA VAL A 20 25.90 2.67 -5.52
C VAL A 20 25.01 3.87 -5.18
N ALA A 21 24.64 4.06 -3.91
CA ALA A 21 23.85 5.21 -3.49
C ALA A 21 24.57 6.53 -3.71
N LEU A 22 25.87 6.59 -3.44
CA LEU A 22 26.70 7.76 -3.72
C LEU A 22 26.74 8.05 -5.23
N ALA A 23 26.99 7.03 -6.06
CA ALA A 23 27.03 7.18 -7.51
C ALA A 23 25.68 7.64 -8.08
N LEU A 24 24.57 7.03 -7.65
CA LEU A 24 23.22 7.44 -8.02
C LEU A 24 22.92 8.88 -7.58
N GLY A 25 23.27 9.21 -6.33
CA GLY A 25 23.05 10.54 -5.78
C GLY A 25 23.76 11.63 -6.58
N LEU A 26 25.05 11.41 -6.87
CA LEU A 26 25.84 12.32 -7.69
C LEU A 26 25.30 12.43 -9.12
N ALA A 27 24.86 11.31 -9.73
CA ALA A 27 24.28 11.33 -11.06
C ALA A 27 22.99 12.16 -11.11
N PHE A 28 22.07 11.97 -10.16
CA PHE A 28 20.83 12.74 -10.05
C PHE A 28 21.11 14.23 -9.80
N ILE A 29 22.06 14.55 -8.91
CA ILE A 29 22.47 15.94 -8.66
C ILE A 29 23.02 16.58 -9.94
N ASN A 30 23.89 15.88 -10.68
CA ASN A 30 24.48 16.42 -11.90
C ASN A 30 23.43 16.69 -12.99
N VAL A 31 22.49 15.75 -13.21
CA VAL A 31 21.39 15.97 -14.18
C VAL A 31 20.47 17.09 -13.72
N GLY A 32 20.13 17.12 -12.43
CA GLY A 32 19.28 18.16 -11.88
C GLY A 32 19.90 19.55 -11.97
N ILE A 33 21.22 19.68 -11.81
CA ILE A 33 21.95 20.93 -12.07
C ILE A 33 21.86 21.32 -13.56
N ASP A 34 21.98 20.37 -14.48
CA ASP A 34 21.86 20.65 -15.93
C ASP A 34 20.49 21.20 -16.31
N HIS A 35 19.41 20.82 -15.62
CA HIS A 35 18.09 21.42 -15.81
C HIS A 35 18.04 22.92 -15.48
N PHE A 36 18.88 23.41 -14.56
CA PHE A 36 19.00 24.86 -14.26
C PHE A 36 19.97 25.57 -15.20
N VAL A 37 21.03 24.89 -15.63
CA VAL A 37 22.08 25.50 -16.47
C VAL A 37 21.66 25.53 -17.94
N ASN A 38 20.97 24.50 -18.42
CA ASN A 38 20.60 24.29 -19.82
C ASN A 38 19.12 23.89 -20.01
N PRO A 39 18.13 24.64 -19.48
CA PRO A 39 16.71 24.25 -19.51
C PRO A 39 16.16 24.06 -20.95
N ILE A 40 16.60 24.91 -21.88
CA ILE A 40 16.17 24.93 -23.29
C ILE A 40 16.38 23.59 -24.00
N ARG A 41 17.33 22.76 -23.54
CA ARG A 41 17.56 21.40 -24.06
C ARG A 41 16.36 20.47 -23.81
N TYR A 42 15.65 20.69 -22.71
CA TYR A 42 14.63 19.78 -22.17
C TYR A 42 13.21 20.30 -22.39
N GLU A 43 13.02 21.61 -22.51
CA GLU A 43 11.71 22.22 -22.76
C GLU A 43 10.93 21.57 -23.92
N PRO A 44 11.54 21.26 -25.09
CA PRO A 44 10.80 20.70 -26.22
C PRO A 44 10.17 19.34 -25.93
N ILE A 45 10.77 18.53 -25.04
CA ILE A 45 10.28 17.18 -24.75
C ILE A 45 9.19 17.17 -23.67
N VAL A 46 8.95 18.30 -23.00
CA VAL A 46 7.87 18.42 -22.01
C VAL A 46 6.52 18.24 -22.72
N PRO A 47 5.62 17.36 -22.23
CA PRO A 47 4.30 17.19 -22.82
C PRO A 47 3.50 18.50 -22.85
N SER A 48 2.84 18.78 -23.98
CA SER A 48 2.06 20.02 -24.18
C SER A 48 0.89 20.20 -23.23
N ALA A 49 0.45 19.13 -22.56
CA ALA A 49 -0.55 19.18 -21.49
C ALA A 49 -0.07 19.93 -20.24
N LEU A 50 1.24 20.11 -20.08
CA LEU A 50 1.85 20.84 -18.98
C LEU A 50 2.14 22.28 -19.42
N PRO A 51 1.53 23.30 -18.76
CA PRO A 51 1.81 24.69 -19.08
C PRO A 51 3.22 25.06 -18.60
N ASN A 52 3.88 25.99 -19.32
CA ASN A 52 5.22 26.50 -18.99
C ASN A 52 6.27 25.38 -18.85
N ALA A 53 6.84 24.97 -19.98
CA ALA A 53 7.84 23.90 -20.02
C ALA A 53 9.06 24.18 -19.14
N GLU A 54 9.56 25.42 -19.14
CA GLU A 54 10.70 25.85 -18.33
C GLU A 54 10.46 25.57 -16.84
N PHE A 55 9.29 25.94 -16.31
CA PHE A 55 8.92 25.66 -14.92
C PHE A 55 9.05 24.17 -14.57
N TRP A 56 8.52 23.27 -15.41
CA TRP A 56 8.56 21.83 -15.14
C TRP A 56 9.96 21.25 -15.25
N VAL A 57 10.79 21.77 -16.16
CA VAL A 57 12.22 21.40 -16.25
C VAL A 57 12.93 21.77 -14.95
N LEU A 58 12.81 23.04 -14.50
CA LEU A 58 13.43 23.52 -13.26
C LEU A 58 12.91 22.77 -12.02
N ALA A 59 11.59 22.52 -11.95
CA ALA A 59 10.98 21.76 -10.86
C ALA A 59 11.51 20.32 -10.81
N SER A 60 11.64 19.67 -11.97
CA SER A 60 12.22 18.32 -12.00
C SER A 60 13.68 18.31 -11.58
N GLY A 61 14.48 19.31 -11.99
CA GLY A 61 15.86 19.49 -11.56
C GLY A 61 15.99 19.67 -10.04
N PHE A 62 15.11 20.45 -9.42
CA PHE A 62 15.06 20.59 -7.96
C PHE A 62 14.86 19.24 -7.27
N PHE A 63 13.88 18.44 -7.72
CA PHE A 63 13.59 17.13 -7.13
C PHE A 63 14.72 16.12 -7.38
N GLU A 64 15.37 16.16 -8.55
CA GLU A 64 16.54 15.34 -8.83
C GLU A 64 17.69 15.63 -7.87
N ILE A 65 18.04 16.90 -7.65
CA ILE A 65 19.08 17.30 -6.70
C ILE A 65 18.69 16.86 -5.28
N MET A 66 17.46 17.16 -4.85
CA MET A 66 16.97 16.84 -3.52
C MET A 66 17.01 15.33 -3.24
N PHE A 67 16.48 14.49 -4.15
CA PHE A 67 16.51 13.05 -3.98
C PHE A 67 17.92 12.48 -4.12
N GLY A 68 18.77 13.09 -4.96
CA GLY A 68 20.18 12.74 -5.06
C GLY A 68 20.91 12.90 -3.72
N LEU A 69 20.69 14.01 -3.01
CA LEU A 69 21.19 14.21 -1.65
C LEU A 69 20.60 13.17 -0.67
N CYS A 70 19.30 12.86 -0.77
CA CYS A 70 18.66 11.85 0.07
C CYS A 70 19.15 10.41 -0.21
N PHE A 71 19.68 10.10 -1.40
CA PHE A 71 20.36 8.81 -1.65
C PHE A 71 21.69 8.72 -0.92
N ILE A 72 22.45 9.82 -0.90
CA ILE A 72 23.78 9.84 -0.26
C ILE A 72 23.64 9.59 1.24
N ILE A 73 22.66 10.21 1.90
CA ILE A 73 22.41 10.08 3.35
C ILE A 73 21.74 8.71 3.66
N PRO A 74 22.40 7.78 4.38
CA PRO A 74 21.88 6.43 4.60
C PRO A 74 20.48 6.35 5.21
N GLN A 75 20.15 7.27 6.12
CA GLN A 75 18.89 7.31 6.86
C GLN A 75 17.70 7.64 5.96
N THR A 76 17.90 8.35 4.85
CA THR A 76 16.84 8.82 3.95
C THR A 76 16.65 7.94 2.73
N ARG A 77 17.51 6.93 2.51
CA ARG A 77 17.53 6.13 1.27
C ARG A 77 16.22 5.45 0.93
N SER A 78 15.49 4.89 1.91
CA SER A 78 14.21 4.23 1.62
C SER A 78 13.18 5.22 1.05
N TRP A 79 13.16 6.45 1.57
CA TRP A 79 12.30 7.53 1.05
C TRP A 79 12.80 8.06 -0.29
N ALA A 80 14.12 8.23 -0.44
CA ALA A 80 14.74 8.59 -1.72
C ALA A 80 14.38 7.57 -2.81
N SER A 81 14.34 6.29 -2.48
CA SER A 81 13.98 5.24 -3.44
C SER A 81 12.54 5.31 -3.92
N VAL A 82 11.56 5.41 -3.00
CA VAL A 82 10.15 5.53 -3.39
C VAL A 82 9.93 6.80 -4.22
N SER A 83 10.49 7.92 -3.78
CA SER A 83 10.31 9.21 -4.44
C SER A 83 11.05 9.29 -5.77
N GLY A 84 12.25 8.72 -5.84
CA GLY A 84 13.04 8.60 -7.07
C GLY A 84 12.35 7.73 -8.11
N VAL A 85 11.65 6.66 -7.71
CA VAL A 85 10.82 5.87 -8.65
C VAL A 85 9.68 6.71 -9.21
N TRP A 86 8.95 7.45 -8.38
CA TRP A 86 7.89 8.35 -8.86
C TRP A 86 8.41 9.43 -9.81
N LEU A 87 9.57 10.02 -9.48
CA LEU A 87 10.24 10.99 -10.32
C LEU A 87 10.61 10.36 -11.68
N LEU A 88 11.22 9.18 -11.69
CA LEU A 88 11.55 8.49 -12.94
C LEU A 88 10.30 8.16 -13.75
N VAL A 89 9.23 7.64 -13.15
CA VAL A 89 7.97 7.38 -13.88
C VAL A 89 7.43 8.67 -14.50
N THR A 90 7.49 9.77 -13.76
CA THR A 90 7.05 11.10 -14.25
C THR A 90 7.93 11.60 -15.40
N LEU A 91 9.26 11.54 -15.27
CA LEU A 91 10.21 11.93 -16.30
C LEU A 91 10.14 11.03 -17.55
N TYR A 92 9.74 9.76 -17.39
CA TYR A 92 9.52 8.90 -18.55
C TYR A 92 8.40 9.41 -19.45
N TRP A 93 7.41 10.14 -18.92
CA TRP A 93 6.38 10.75 -19.76
C TRP A 93 6.97 11.74 -20.77
N ALA A 94 7.94 12.57 -20.37
CA ALA A 94 8.66 13.45 -21.29
C ALA A 94 9.48 12.66 -22.32
N ASN A 95 10.15 11.58 -21.90
CA ASN A 95 10.89 10.70 -22.81
C ASN A 95 9.97 9.97 -23.81
N PHE A 96 8.78 9.60 -23.38
CA PHE A 96 7.76 9.01 -24.25
C PHE A 96 7.16 10.05 -25.20
N ASN A 97 6.92 11.28 -24.74
CA ASN A 97 6.47 12.39 -25.57
C ASN A 97 7.48 12.71 -26.69
N MET A 98 8.77 12.70 -26.36
CA MET A 98 9.86 12.80 -27.33
C MET A 98 9.83 11.68 -28.37
N TRP A 99 9.61 10.43 -27.94
CA TRP A 99 9.53 9.27 -28.83
C TRP A 99 8.31 9.35 -29.74
N TYR A 100 7.12 9.53 -29.16
CA TYR A 100 5.86 9.44 -29.89
C TYR A 100 5.69 10.55 -30.93
N ASN A 101 6.21 11.76 -30.65
CA ASN A 101 6.09 12.92 -31.52
C ASN A 101 7.38 13.22 -32.31
N ASP A 102 8.38 12.32 -32.28
CA ASP A 102 9.67 12.48 -32.97
C ASP A 102 10.35 13.85 -32.69
N ILE A 103 10.34 14.26 -31.42
CA ILE A 103 10.86 15.57 -31.02
C ILE A 103 12.39 15.52 -31.00
N PRO A 104 13.11 16.42 -31.72
CA PRO A 104 14.57 16.45 -31.69
C PRO A 104 15.09 16.80 -30.29
N PHE A 105 16.02 16.00 -29.78
CA PHE A 105 16.75 16.28 -28.54
C PHE A 105 18.18 16.69 -28.89
N ASN A 106 18.61 17.90 -28.48
CA ASN A 106 19.87 18.51 -28.94
C ASN A 106 20.01 18.54 -30.48
N GLY A 107 18.92 18.81 -31.19
CA GLY A 107 18.91 18.88 -32.66
C GLY A 107 19.04 17.53 -33.37
N LYS A 108 18.91 16.41 -32.66
CA LYS A 108 18.91 15.05 -33.25
C LYS A 108 17.64 14.31 -32.85
N THR A 109 16.98 13.69 -33.82
CA THR A 109 15.99 12.64 -33.58
C THR A 109 16.69 11.28 -33.44
N TYR A 110 16.04 10.34 -32.78
CA TYR A 110 16.59 9.03 -32.51
C TYR A 110 15.65 7.96 -33.07
N GLY A 111 16.19 6.88 -33.64
CA GLY A 111 15.36 5.75 -34.05
C GLY A 111 14.75 5.02 -32.86
N ASP A 112 13.63 4.31 -33.09
CA ASP A 112 12.85 3.59 -32.08
C ASP A 112 13.68 2.72 -31.14
N LEU A 113 14.72 2.07 -31.66
CA LEU A 113 15.62 1.22 -30.88
C LEU A 113 16.22 1.98 -29.69
N TRP A 114 16.60 3.24 -29.85
CA TRP A 114 17.21 4.03 -28.78
C TRP A 114 16.20 4.44 -27.70
N HIS A 115 14.93 4.64 -28.06
CA HIS A 115 13.87 4.91 -27.10
C HIS A 115 13.53 3.66 -26.28
N VAL A 116 13.54 2.48 -26.92
CA VAL A 116 13.40 1.19 -26.23
C VAL A 116 14.59 0.95 -25.29
N VAL A 117 15.82 1.19 -25.73
CA VAL A 117 17.02 1.09 -24.89
C VAL A 117 16.91 2.03 -23.68
N ARG A 118 16.46 3.28 -23.88
CA ARG A 118 16.23 4.24 -22.79
C ARG A 118 15.20 3.72 -21.78
N LEU A 119 14.09 3.15 -22.25
CA LEU A 119 13.08 2.54 -21.38
C LEU A 119 13.67 1.40 -20.54
N ILE A 120 14.46 0.52 -21.17
CA ILE A 120 15.12 -0.59 -20.47
C ILE A 120 16.08 -0.05 -19.39
N ILE A 121 16.91 0.94 -19.72
CA ILE A 121 17.81 1.59 -18.75
C ILE A 121 17.01 2.17 -17.58
N GLN A 122 15.86 2.79 -17.84
CA GLN A 122 15.03 3.38 -16.81
C GLN A 122 14.40 2.34 -15.88
N ILE A 123 13.96 1.20 -16.43
CA ILE A 123 13.50 0.05 -15.64
C ILE A 123 14.64 -0.49 -14.76
N LEU A 124 15.84 -0.65 -15.32
CA LEU A 124 17.01 -1.09 -14.55
C LEU A 124 17.36 -0.09 -13.44
N LEU A 125 17.27 1.22 -13.71
CA LEU A 125 17.50 2.26 -12.72
C LEU A 125 16.49 2.20 -11.57
N ILE A 126 15.20 1.96 -11.87
CA ILE A 126 14.16 1.73 -10.85
C ILE A 126 14.51 0.50 -9.98
N VAL A 127 14.98 -0.59 -10.59
CA VAL A 127 15.42 -1.80 -9.86
C VAL A 127 16.60 -1.49 -8.94
N ILE A 128 17.62 -0.78 -9.43
CA ILE A 128 18.81 -0.44 -8.63
C ILE A 128 18.44 0.51 -7.49
N ILE A 129 17.59 1.51 -7.75
CA ILE A 129 17.11 2.46 -6.75
C ILE A 129 16.34 1.75 -5.64
N THR A 130 15.40 0.87 -6.00
CA THR A 130 14.60 0.13 -5.00
C THR A 130 15.45 -0.84 -4.19
N TRP A 131 16.46 -1.48 -4.81
CA TRP A 131 17.44 -2.33 -4.14
C TRP A 131 18.33 -1.55 -3.17
N THR A 132 18.76 -0.34 -3.56
CA THR A 132 19.61 0.54 -2.76
C THR A 132 18.91 0.99 -1.48
N GLY A 133 17.65 1.41 -1.57
CA GLY A 133 16.85 1.83 -0.41
C GLY A 133 16.19 0.71 0.36
N GLN A 134 16.42 -0.55 -0.02
CA GLN A 134 15.80 -1.74 0.56
C GLN A 134 14.28 -1.61 0.66
N VAL A 135 13.64 -1.10 -0.38
CA VAL A 135 12.18 -1.07 -0.50
C VAL A 135 11.71 -2.23 -1.36
N THR A 136 10.40 -2.43 -1.48
CA THR A 136 9.80 -3.46 -2.35
C THR A 136 10.49 -3.53 -3.72
N PRO A 137 10.84 -4.73 -4.22
CA PRO A 137 10.69 -6.06 -3.60
C PRO A 137 11.88 -6.52 -2.72
N PHE A 138 12.87 -5.65 -2.49
CA PHE A 138 14.17 -5.99 -1.87
C PHE A 138 14.23 -5.81 -0.36
N LYS A 139 13.09 -5.51 0.28
CA LYS A 139 13.01 -5.43 1.74
C LYS A 139 13.04 -6.82 2.35
N GLY A 140 14.00 -7.07 3.24
CA GLY A 140 14.05 -8.27 4.07
C GLY A 140 13.06 -8.18 5.24
N LYS A 141 13.58 -8.05 6.47
CA LYS A 141 12.78 -7.83 7.68
C LYS A 141 12.57 -6.34 7.94
N GLU A 142 11.39 -5.95 8.42
CA GLU A 142 11.14 -4.59 8.86
C GLU A 142 11.93 -4.24 10.13
N LYS A 143 12.38 -2.98 10.25
CA LYS A 143 13.24 -2.56 11.37
C LYS A 143 12.55 -2.73 12.73
N LEU A 144 11.25 -2.49 12.78
CA LEU A 144 10.42 -2.59 13.99
C LEU A 144 9.55 -3.85 14.01
N HIS A 145 9.91 -4.87 13.24
CA HIS A 145 9.09 -6.07 13.07
C HIS A 145 8.69 -6.72 14.41
N ASP A 146 9.62 -6.79 15.37
CA ASP A 146 9.38 -7.46 16.65
C ASP A 146 8.52 -6.63 17.63
N SER A 147 8.18 -5.41 17.25
CA SER A 147 7.24 -4.54 17.97
C SER A 147 5.88 -4.43 17.27
N LEU A 148 5.67 -5.15 16.16
CA LEU A 148 4.41 -5.14 15.43
C LEU A 148 3.48 -6.24 15.92
N ASP A 149 2.21 -5.89 16.15
CA ASP A 149 1.16 -6.90 16.14
C ASP A 149 0.87 -7.26 14.69
N ILE A 150 1.00 -8.55 14.35
CA ILE A 150 0.81 -9.03 12.99
C ILE A 150 -0.36 -9.98 12.95
N PHE A 151 -1.37 -9.63 12.15
CA PHE A 151 -2.52 -10.47 11.87
C PHE A 151 -2.41 -10.95 10.43
N SER A 152 -2.56 -12.25 10.20
CA SER A 152 -2.54 -12.86 8.88
C SER A 152 -3.80 -13.67 8.68
N GLY A 153 -4.55 -13.35 7.63
CA GLY A 153 -5.84 -13.95 7.42
C GLY A 153 -6.53 -13.45 6.16
N ARG A 154 -7.85 -13.40 6.23
CA ARG A 154 -8.70 -12.96 5.13
C ARG A 154 -9.77 -12.01 5.64
N ILE A 155 -9.91 -10.87 4.96
CA ILE A 155 -11.02 -9.95 5.20
C ILE A 155 -12.01 -10.10 4.05
N THR A 156 -13.26 -10.40 4.35
CA THR A 156 -14.34 -10.56 3.37
C THR A 156 -15.44 -9.56 3.67
N SER A 157 -15.93 -8.87 2.64
CA SER A 157 -16.90 -7.79 2.82
C SER A 157 -17.96 -7.77 1.73
N SER A 158 -19.21 -7.55 2.12
CA SER A 158 -20.33 -7.37 1.19
C SER A 158 -21.45 -6.49 1.79
N GLY A 159 -22.15 -5.76 0.91
CA GLY A 159 -23.46 -5.19 1.23
C GLY A 159 -24.59 -6.15 0.88
N PHE A 160 -25.78 -5.89 1.42
CA PHE A 160 -27.01 -6.68 1.20
C PHE A 160 -28.23 -5.78 0.95
N GLU A 161 -29.30 -6.33 0.36
CA GLU A 161 -30.53 -5.63 -0.06
C GLU A 161 -31.26 -4.90 1.08
N THR A 162 -31.23 -5.47 2.26
CA THR A 162 -31.68 -4.85 3.53
C THR A 162 -30.97 -3.54 3.87
N GLY A 163 -29.77 -3.32 3.33
CA GLY A 163 -28.92 -2.17 3.63
C GLY A 163 -27.80 -2.48 4.62
N ASP A 164 -27.75 -3.72 5.11
CA ASP A 164 -26.67 -4.23 5.94
C ASP A 164 -25.35 -4.28 5.17
N ARG A 165 -24.28 -3.87 5.83
CA ARG A 165 -22.91 -3.93 5.30
C ARG A 165 -22.06 -4.69 6.30
N ILE A 166 -21.52 -5.82 5.87
CA ILE A 166 -20.84 -6.76 6.74
C ILE A 166 -19.40 -6.91 6.28
N VAL A 167 -18.48 -6.88 7.24
CA VAL A 167 -17.06 -7.15 7.06
C VAL A 167 -16.67 -8.23 8.06
N VAL A 168 -16.16 -9.35 7.56
CA VAL A 168 -15.67 -10.46 8.37
C VAL A 168 -14.15 -10.50 8.30
N GLY A 169 -13.49 -10.44 9.45
CA GLY A 169 -12.08 -10.77 9.59
C GLY A 169 -11.95 -12.24 10.01
N ALA A 170 -11.32 -13.07 9.18
CA ALA A 170 -10.99 -14.46 9.51
C ALA A 170 -9.46 -14.58 9.64
N TRP A 171 -8.98 -14.60 10.88
CA TRP A 171 -7.56 -14.48 11.21
C TRP A 171 -6.97 -15.84 11.54
N LYS A 172 -6.10 -16.34 10.65
CA LYS A 172 -5.42 -17.63 10.83
C LYS A 172 -4.24 -17.54 11.80
N THR A 173 -3.63 -16.36 11.90
CA THR A 173 -2.53 -16.11 12.83
C THR A 173 -2.66 -14.70 13.35
N SER A 174 -2.57 -14.53 14.66
CA SER A 174 -2.59 -13.23 15.34
C SER A 174 -1.93 -13.33 16.71
N VAL A 175 -1.87 -12.21 17.42
CA VAL A 175 -1.44 -12.16 18.83
C VAL A 175 -2.40 -12.89 19.79
N PHE A 176 -3.64 -13.15 19.36
CA PHE A 176 -4.67 -13.87 20.13
C PHE A 176 -4.88 -15.32 19.67
N GLY A 177 -4.05 -15.81 18.73
CA GLY A 177 -4.27 -17.09 18.06
C GLY A 177 -5.21 -16.99 16.84
N GLU A 178 -5.82 -18.10 16.45
CA GLU A 178 -6.80 -18.14 15.35
C GLU A 178 -8.18 -17.71 15.86
N PHE A 179 -8.81 -16.75 15.17
CA PHE A 179 -10.15 -16.26 15.52
C PHE A 179 -10.84 -15.59 14.32
N ALA A 180 -12.13 -15.33 14.45
CA ALA A 180 -12.87 -14.49 13.52
C ALA A 180 -13.69 -13.42 14.24
N ASP A 181 -13.87 -12.28 13.59
CA ASP A 181 -14.69 -11.17 14.06
C ASP A 181 -15.57 -10.64 12.92
N ILE A 182 -16.71 -10.04 13.29
CA ILE A 182 -17.66 -9.46 12.35
C ILE A 182 -17.88 -7.99 12.71
N MET A 183 -17.56 -7.10 11.77
CA MET A 183 -17.94 -5.69 11.83
C MET A 183 -19.17 -5.49 10.96
N TRP A 184 -20.25 -5.05 11.58
CA TRP A 184 -21.56 -4.92 10.95
C TRP A 184 -22.07 -3.50 11.05
N ALA A 185 -22.33 -2.87 9.90
CA ALA A 185 -23.00 -1.59 9.83
C ALA A 185 -24.46 -1.81 9.38
N LYS A 186 -25.39 -1.57 10.32
CA LYS A 186 -26.84 -1.69 10.12
C LYS A 186 -27.34 -0.68 9.06
N PRO A 187 -28.58 -0.83 8.54
CA PRO A 187 -29.13 0.08 7.55
C PRO A 187 -29.31 1.52 8.07
N ASP A 188 -29.55 1.65 9.38
CA ASP A 188 -29.66 2.92 10.12
C ASP A 188 -28.31 3.61 10.39
N GLY A 189 -27.20 2.91 10.17
CA GLY A 189 -25.83 3.40 10.38
C GLY A 189 -25.19 2.97 11.70
N THR A 190 -25.91 2.26 12.58
CA THR A 190 -25.36 1.70 13.82
C THR A 190 -24.26 0.69 13.51
N ARG A 191 -23.11 0.82 14.17
CA ARG A 191 -21.94 -0.05 13.98
C ARG A 191 -21.83 -1.03 15.14
N VAL A 192 -21.87 -2.32 14.81
CA VAL A 192 -21.78 -3.41 15.76
C VAL A 192 -20.48 -4.16 15.52
N LEU A 193 -19.76 -4.47 16.60
CA LEU A 193 -18.69 -5.48 16.60
C LEU A 193 -19.23 -6.77 17.21
N ILE A 194 -19.05 -7.90 16.52
CA ILE A 194 -19.23 -9.24 17.07
C ILE A 194 -17.85 -9.88 17.19
N ALA A 195 -17.44 -10.22 18.40
CA ALA A 195 -16.12 -10.77 18.70
C ALA A 195 -16.21 -11.99 19.64
N PRO A 196 -15.28 -12.96 19.53
CA PRO A 196 -15.37 -14.24 20.25
C PRO A 196 -15.02 -14.14 21.74
N THR A 197 -14.20 -13.17 22.12
CA THR A 197 -13.81 -12.94 23.50
C THR A 197 -13.80 -11.46 23.83
N LYS A 198 -13.92 -11.15 25.13
CA LYS A 198 -13.84 -9.78 25.63
C LYS A 198 -12.49 -9.11 25.32
N GLU A 199 -11.40 -9.87 25.41
CA GLU A 199 -10.04 -9.39 25.12
C GLU A 199 -9.92 -8.92 23.65
N ILE A 200 -10.40 -9.73 22.70
CA ILE A 200 -10.41 -9.35 21.28
C ILE A 200 -11.31 -8.13 21.06
N ALA A 201 -12.49 -8.09 21.69
CA ALA A 201 -13.41 -6.97 21.57
C ALA A 201 -12.79 -5.65 22.06
N GLU A 202 -12.11 -5.66 23.21
CA GLU A 202 -11.40 -4.50 23.75
C GLU A 202 -10.28 -4.04 22.82
N TYR A 203 -9.47 -4.97 22.30
CA TYR A 203 -8.40 -4.63 21.36
C TYR A 203 -8.93 -3.96 20.08
N VAL A 204 -10.00 -4.49 19.50
CA VAL A 204 -10.57 -3.98 18.25
C VAL A 204 -11.30 -2.64 18.49
N THR A 205 -12.02 -2.48 19.59
CA THR A 205 -12.73 -1.23 19.94
C THR A 205 -11.81 -0.06 20.35
N ASP A 206 -10.57 -0.34 20.74
CA ASP A 206 -9.56 0.68 20.98
C ASP A 206 -9.04 1.30 19.66
N MET A 207 -9.01 0.50 18.58
CA MET A 207 -8.54 0.94 17.27
C MET A 207 -9.65 1.50 16.36
N TYR A 208 -10.85 0.94 16.47
CA TYR A 208 -12.00 1.23 15.62
C TYR A 208 -13.17 1.84 16.42
N SER A 209 -14.24 2.24 15.73
CA SER A 209 -15.42 2.88 16.32
C SER A 209 -16.66 2.02 16.14
N PHE A 210 -17.26 1.62 17.26
CA PHE A 210 -18.50 0.87 17.32
C PHE A 210 -19.46 1.50 18.32
N ASP A 211 -20.75 1.34 18.05
CA ASP A 211 -21.85 1.82 18.87
C ASP A 211 -22.37 0.69 19.77
N GLU A 212 -22.23 -0.57 19.32
CA GLU A 212 -22.59 -1.78 20.05
C GLU A 212 -21.47 -2.84 19.94
N VAL A 213 -21.31 -3.66 20.98
CA VAL A 213 -20.37 -4.78 21.03
C VAL A 213 -21.09 -6.02 21.53
N ILE A 214 -20.99 -7.12 20.79
CA ILE A 214 -21.59 -8.42 21.09
C ILE A 214 -20.46 -9.44 21.26
N ILE A 215 -20.50 -10.20 22.36
CA ILE A 215 -19.52 -11.27 22.61
C ILE A 215 -20.17 -12.61 22.32
N GLU A 216 -19.77 -13.22 21.21
CA GLU A 216 -20.27 -14.51 20.73
C GLU A 216 -19.16 -15.27 20.04
N ASP A 217 -19.07 -16.58 20.25
CA ASP A 217 -18.14 -17.45 19.52
C ASP A 217 -18.45 -17.41 18.01
N VAL A 218 -17.50 -16.92 17.21
CA VAL A 218 -17.62 -16.78 15.75
C VAL A 218 -16.89 -17.94 15.10
N LYS A 219 -17.64 -18.91 14.59
CA LYS A 219 -17.07 -20.09 13.94
C LYS A 219 -16.93 -19.86 12.46
N THR A 220 -15.78 -20.23 11.91
CA THR A 220 -15.52 -20.17 10.47
C THR A 220 -15.23 -21.54 9.90
N ILE A 221 -15.91 -21.89 8.82
CA ILE A 221 -15.64 -23.10 8.04
C ILE A 221 -15.47 -22.67 6.58
N GLY A 222 -14.39 -23.08 5.93
CA GLY A 222 -14.18 -22.68 4.55
C GLY A 222 -12.96 -23.31 3.92
N ASN A 223 -12.72 -22.93 2.67
CA ASN A 223 -11.58 -23.38 1.87
C ASN A 223 -10.95 -22.17 1.15
N GLU A 224 -10.21 -22.39 0.06
CA GLU A 224 -9.56 -21.29 -0.68
C GLU A 224 -10.53 -20.28 -1.32
N ARG A 225 -11.78 -20.69 -1.57
CA ARG A 225 -12.79 -19.95 -2.36
C ARG A 225 -14.14 -19.79 -1.69
N GLU A 226 -14.29 -20.31 -0.49
CA GLU A 226 -15.52 -20.18 0.29
C GLU A 226 -15.22 -19.91 1.77
N LEU A 227 -16.13 -19.19 2.43
CA LEU A 227 -16.12 -18.97 3.87
C LEU A 227 -17.56 -18.95 4.37
N LYS A 228 -17.87 -19.86 5.28
CA LYS A 228 -19.07 -19.87 6.10
C LYS A 228 -18.71 -19.35 7.49
N VAL A 229 -19.54 -18.47 8.02
CA VAL A 229 -19.37 -17.81 9.31
C VAL A 229 -20.66 -18.00 10.08
N SER A 230 -20.58 -18.55 11.28
CA SER A 230 -21.75 -18.81 12.12
C SER A 230 -21.51 -18.33 13.54
N CYS A 231 -22.42 -17.51 14.05
CA CYS A 231 -22.58 -17.16 15.45
C CYS A 231 -24.08 -17.16 15.81
N GLN A 232 -24.46 -16.75 17.02
CA GLN A 232 -25.87 -16.74 17.40
C GLN A 232 -26.64 -15.64 16.65
N THR A 233 -25.99 -14.52 16.40
CA THR A 233 -26.59 -13.36 15.73
C THR A 233 -26.63 -13.50 14.20
N MET A 234 -25.68 -14.21 13.58
CA MET A 234 -25.55 -14.28 12.11
C MET A 234 -25.05 -15.62 11.59
N ASP A 235 -25.61 -16.03 10.45
CA ASP A 235 -25.06 -17.05 9.56
C ASP A 235 -24.77 -16.43 8.19
N ILE A 236 -23.53 -16.51 7.73
CA ILE A 236 -23.09 -15.87 6.49
C ILE A 236 -22.31 -16.88 5.66
N GLU A 237 -22.60 -16.95 4.37
CA GLU A 237 -21.84 -17.75 3.41
C GLU A 237 -21.31 -16.86 2.29
N PHE A 238 -20.02 -16.94 2.01
CA PHE A 238 -19.34 -16.24 0.93
C PHE A 238 -18.69 -17.24 -0.02
N THR A 239 -18.78 -16.97 -1.32
CA THR A 239 -17.96 -17.62 -2.36
C THR A 239 -17.34 -16.59 -3.28
N TRP A 240 -16.13 -16.84 -3.77
CA TRP A 240 -15.38 -15.91 -4.62
C TRP A 240 -14.53 -16.60 -5.68
N ASN A 241 -14.12 -15.82 -6.68
CA ASN A 241 -13.22 -16.31 -7.73
C ASN A 241 -11.76 -16.45 -7.25
N LYS A 242 -10.89 -17.09 -8.03
CA LYS A 242 -9.47 -17.32 -7.65
C LYS A 242 -8.74 -16.03 -7.21
N GLY A 243 -9.14 -14.88 -7.75
CA GLY A 243 -8.54 -13.58 -7.47
C GLY A 243 -7.17 -13.39 -8.10
N PHE A 244 -6.64 -12.17 -7.97
CA PHE A 244 -5.32 -11.79 -8.46
C PHE A 244 -4.32 -11.77 -7.30
N PRO A 245 -3.26 -12.60 -7.32
CA PRO A 245 -2.21 -12.56 -6.30
C PRO A 245 -1.19 -11.45 -6.59
N ILE A 246 -0.64 -10.84 -5.54
CA ILE A 246 0.47 -9.90 -5.65
C ILE A 246 1.78 -10.69 -5.40
N PRO A 247 2.65 -10.88 -6.42
CA PRO A 247 3.66 -11.93 -6.42
C PRO A 247 4.93 -11.61 -5.62
N PHE A 248 4.98 -10.50 -4.89
CA PHE A 248 6.16 -10.07 -4.15
C PHE A 248 5.79 -9.53 -2.77
N ARG A 249 6.71 -9.72 -1.81
CA ARG A 249 6.60 -9.09 -0.49
C ARG A 249 6.85 -7.60 -0.61
N ARG A 250 6.05 -6.82 0.13
CA ARG A 250 6.10 -5.37 0.11
C ARG A 250 6.56 -4.84 1.46
N SER A 251 7.39 -3.81 1.43
CA SER A 251 7.77 -3.07 2.63
C SER A 251 6.60 -2.24 3.14
N LEU A 252 6.60 -1.94 4.45
CA LEU A 252 5.58 -1.07 5.05
C LEU A 252 5.60 0.34 4.43
N LEU A 253 6.79 0.82 4.05
CA LEU A 253 6.91 2.09 3.35
C LEU A 253 6.20 2.06 1.99
N PHE A 254 6.37 0.99 1.21
CA PHE A 254 5.69 0.83 -0.08
C PHE A 254 4.17 0.77 0.09
N ILE A 255 3.71 0.03 1.10
CA ILE A 255 2.27 -0.08 1.43
C ILE A 255 1.70 1.30 1.79
N ALA A 256 2.43 2.08 2.59
CA ALA A 256 2.01 3.41 3.04
C ALA A 256 2.06 4.51 1.97
N THR A 257 2.70 4.26 0.82
CA THR A 257 2.96 5.28 -0.21
C THR A 257 2.37 4.86 -1.54
N VAL A 258 3.01 3.91 -2.22
CA VAL A 258 2.66 3.46 -3.56
C VAL A 258 1.35 2.69 -3.54
N GLU A 259 1.24 1.67 -2.68
CA GLU A 259 0.01 0.87 -2.61
C GLU A 259 -1.17 1.72 -2.13
N LEU A 260 -0.95 2.60 -1.15
CA LEU A 260 -1.97 3.52 -0.67
C LEU A 260 -2.52 4.41 -1.79
N PHE A 261 -1.66 4.91 -2.68
CA PHE A 261 -2.07 5.71 -3.83
C PHE A 261 -3.00 4.91 -4.75
N PHE A 262 -2.60 3.71 -5.16
CA PHE A 262 -3.42 2.87 -6.04
C PHE A 262 -4.67 2.31 -5.36
N ALA A 263 -4.62 2.00 -4.07
CA ALA A 263 -5.77 1.56 -3.29
C ALA A 263 -6.85 2.64 -3.23
N LYS A 264 -6.45 3.90 -2.99
CA LYS A 264 -7.38 5.04 -3.04
C LYS A 264 -7.96 5.24 -4.44
N LEU A 265 -7.12 5.18 -5.47
CA LEU A 265 -7.52 5.42 -6.85
C LEU A 265 -8.48 4.34 -7.39
N ILE A 266 -8.20 3.07 -7.13
CA ILE A 266 -8.89 1.93 -7.75
C ILE A 266 -10.02 1.40 -6.87
N PHE A 267 -9.79 1.30 -5.55
CA PHE A 267 -10.72 0.64 -4.62
C PHE A 267 -11.41 1.62 -3.67
N SER A 268 -11.01 2.90 -3.67
CA SER A 268 -11.45 3.89 -2.67
C SER A 268 -11.17 3.46 -1.23
N THR A 269 -10.17 2.60 -1.03
CA THR A 269 -9.74 2.10 0.29
C THR A 269 -8.40 2.71 0.70
N ARG A 270 -7.98 2.48 1.95
CA ARG A 270 -6.66 2.88 2.45
C ARG A 270 -5.93 1.66 2.97
N THR A 271 -4.69 1.47 2.53
CA THR A 271 -3.79 0.41 3.02
C THR A 271 -2.91 0.86 4.18
N TYR A 272 -2.96 2.14 4.55
CA TYR A 272 -2.23 2.70 5.68
C TYR A 272 -3.00 3.85 6.34
N GLY A 273 -2.93 3.92 7.66
CA GLY A 273 -3.52 5.00 8.44
C GLY A 273 -3.13 4.97 9.91
N ILE A 274 -3.73 5.90 10.65
CA ILE A 274 -3.61 6.01 12.10
C ILE A 274 -4.98 5.65 12.69
N THR A 275 -4.99 4.75 13.65
CA THR A 275 -6.19 4.27 14.36
C THR A 275 -6.61 5.27 15.44
N LYS A 276 -7.78 5.04 16.06
CA LYS A 276 -8.34 5.90 17.12
C LYS A 276 -7.40 6.08 18.31
N ASN A 277 -6.63 5.05 18.66
CA ASN A 277 -5.63 5.06 19.74
C ASN A 277 -4.22 5.48 19.29
N ASN A 278 -4.09 6.22 18.17
CA ASN A 278 -2.81 6.72 17.62
C ASN A 278 -1.80 5.65 17.18
N ARG A 279 -2.23 4.39 17.03
CA ARG A 279 -1.39 3.34 16.45
C ARG A 279 -1.36 3.45 14.94
N LYS A 280 -0.29 2.94 14.33
CA LYS A 280 -0.15 2.92 12.87
C LYS A 280 -0.52 1.55 12.35
N GLU A 281 -1.38 1.50 11.34
CA GLU A 281 -1.85 0.24 10.78
C GLU A 281 -1.58 0.18 9.28
N TRP A 282 -1.09 -0.98 8.82
CA TRP A 282 -0.82 -1.28 7.42
C TRP A 282 -1.56 -2.56 7.01
N TYR A 283 -2.37 -2.47 5.94
CA TYR A 283 -2.96 -3.64 5.29
C TYR A 283 -2.13 -4.04 4.08
N ALA A 284 -1.37 -5.13 4.19
CA ALA A 284 -0.65 -5.73 3.07
C ALA A 284 -1.57 -6.71 2.33
N ILE A 285 -2.20 -6.27 1.24
CA ILE A 285 -3.20 -7.07 0.51
C ILE A 285 -2.50 -8.05 -0.43
N ASP A 286 -2.35 -9.32 -0.07
CA ASP A 286 -1.60 -10.32 -0.85
C ASP A 286 -2.41 -10.94 -2.00
N ARG A 287 -3.74 -10.90 -1.91
CA ARG A 287 -4.63 -11.35 -2.98
C ARG A 287 -5.98 -10.63 -2.89
N VAL A 288 -6.51 -10.21 -4.03
CA VAL A 288 -7.87 -9.65 -4.14
C VAL A 288 -8.74 -10.62 -4.94
N SER A 289 -9.82 -11.11 -4.34
CA SER A 289 -10.84 -11.93 -5.01
C SER A 289 -12.18 -11.22 -5.07
N HIS A 290 -12.91 -11.40 -6.16
CA HIS A 290 -14.27 -10.89 -6.29
C HIS A 290 -15.27 -11.92 -5.76
N ILE A 291 -16.18 -11.46 -4.89
CA ILE A 291 -17.29 -12.28 -4.40
C ILE A 291 -18.23 -12.57 -5.57
N THR A 292 -18.56 -13.85 -5.74
CA THR A 292 -19.47 -14.35 -6.78
C THR A 292 -20.84 -14.71 -6.22
N SER A 293 -20.91 -15.03 -4.92
CA SER A 293 -22.16 -15.22 -4.19
C SER A 293 -21.93 -14.90 -2.72
N ALA A 294 -22.93 -14.27 -2.09
CA ALA A 294 -22.97 -14.09 -0.65
C ALA A 294 -24.42 -14.17 -0.15
N ASN A 295 -24.63 -14.91 0.93
CA ASN A 295 -25.91 -15.01 1.63
C ASN A 295 -25.69 -14.67 3.10
N ALA A 296 -26.64 -13.97 3.72
CA ALA A 296 -26.59 -13.68 5.14
C ALA A 296 -27.98 -13.81 5.78
N LEU A 297 -28.04 -14.53 6.90
CA LEU A 297 -29.17 -14.57 7.81
C LEU A 297 -28.79 -13.79 9.06
N ILE A 298 -29.50 -12.70 9.35
CA ILE A 298 -29.26 -11.82 10.49
C ILE A 298 -30.42 -11.99 11.46
N SER A 299 -30.15 -12.55 12.65
CA SER A 299 -31.18 -12.85 13.65
C SER A 299 -32.36 -13.64 13.06
N GLY A 300 -32.07 -14.61 12.20
CA GLY A 300 -33.05 -15.45 11.51
C GLY A 300 -33.77 -14.81 10.33
N LYS A 301 -33.43 -13.58 9.94
CA LYS A 301 -34.01 -12.90 8.77
C LYS A 301 -33.02 -12.85 7.61
N ASP A 302 -33.50 -13.15 6.42
CA ASP A 302 -32.71 -13.04 5.19
C ASP A 302 -32.33 -11.57 4.91
N ALA A 303 -31.04 -11.34 4.68
CA ALA A 303 -30.51 -10.02 4.34
C ALA A 303 -30.78 -9.62 2.88
N GLY A 304 -31.29 -10.55 2.06
CA GLY A 304 -31.56 -10.41 0.64
C GLY A 304 -30.31 -10.56 -0.23
N GLU A 305 -30.42 -10.18 -1.50
CA GLU A 305 -29.31 -10.34 -2.43
C GLU A 305 -28.09 -9.49 -2.02
N PHE A 306 -26.90 -10.06 -2.19
CA PHE A 306 -25.66 -9.33 -1.99
C PHE A 306 -25.47 -8.27 -3.07
N ARG A 307 -24.96 -7.11 -2.69
CA ARG A 307 -24.79 -5.96 -3.59
C ARG A 307 -23.60 -5.09 -3.21
N PRO A 308 -23.17 -4.19 -4.09
CA PRO A 308 -22.20 -3.15 -3.74
C PRO A 308 -22.61 -2.33 -2.51
N MET A 309 -21.61 -1.89 -1.75
CA MET A 309 -21.80 -1.00 -0.61
C MET A 309 -21.91 0.45 -1.10
N ASP A 310 -23.13 0.99 -1.10
CA ASP A 310 -23.39 2.37 -1.52
C ASP A 310 -23.14 3.39 -0.41
N LYS A 311 -23.26 2.97 0.84
CA LYS A 311 -22.98 3.78 2.04
C LYS A 311 -21.67 3.32 2.70
N PRO A 312 -20.88 4.23 3.29
CA PRO A 312 -19.69 3.85 4.05
C PRO A 312 -20.06 3.10 5.33
N CYS A 313 -19.15 2.25 5.81
CA CYS A 313 -19.30 1.53 7.08
C CYS A 313 -18.82 2.37 8.27
N ARG A 314 -17.79 3.21 8.09
CA ARG A 314 -17.25 4.12 9.12
C ARG A 314 -16.74 3.43 10.39
N PHE A 315 -16.12 2.26 10.26
CA PHE A 315 -15.49 1.56 11.39
C PHE A 315 -14.14 2.20 11.78
N GLY A 316 -13.36 2.68 10.81
CA GLY A 316 -12.01 3.21 11.08
C GLY A 316 -11.49 4.09 9.95
N PHE A 317 -10.16 4.16 9.82
CA PHE A 317 -9.51 5.04 8.84
C PHE A 317 -9.71 4.58 7.39
N SER A 318 -9.90 3.27 7.16
CA SER A 318 -10.21 2.70 5.85
C SER A 318 -11.65 2.24 5.79
N GLU A 319 -12.24 2.38 4.61
CA GLU A 319 -13.54 1.79 4.28
C GLU A 319 -13.35 0.41 3.64
N ALA A 320 -14.40 -0.41 3.72
CA ALA A 320 -14.51 -1.61 2.90
C ALA A 320 -14.67 -1.21 1.41
N PRO A 321 -14.18 -2.04 0.46
CA PRO A 321 -14.33 -1.76 -0.95
C PRO A 321 -15.82 -1.74 -1.33
N LYS A 322 -16.21 -0.82 -2.22
CA LYS A 322 -17.60 -0.72 -2.70
C LYS A 322 -18.09 -2.03 -3.31
N LYS A 323 -17.25 -2.71 -4.09
CA LYS A 323 -17.59 -4.00 -4.70
C LYS A 323 -17.34 -5.13 -3.70
N PRO A 324 -18.28 -6.08 -3.52
CA PRO A 324 -18.11 -7.24 -2.66
C PRO A 324 -16.80 -7.98 -2.98
N SER A 325 -15.94 -8.11 -1.99
CA SER A 325 -14.55 -8.56 -2.18
C SER A 325 -14.07 -9.39 -0.99
N SER A 326 -13.16 -10.31 -1.28
CA SER A 326 -12.48 -11.12 -0.29
C SER A 326 -10.97 -11.08 -0.49
N CYS A 327 -10.25 -10.53 0.48
CA CYS A 327 -8.83 -10.21 0.38
C CYS A 327 -7.99 -11.04 1.34
N ILE A 328 -6.98 -11.74 0.84
CA ILE A 328 -5.91 -12.28 1.71
C ILE A 328 -5.05 -11.10 2.13
N VAL A 329 -4.86 -10.93 3.44
CA VAL A 329 -4.21 -9.75 4.00
C VAL A 329 -3.31 -10.12 5.16
N ARG A 330 -2.21 -9.36 5.29
CA ARG A 330 -1.43 -9.25 6.51
C ARG A 330 -1.55 -7.83 7.06
N THR A 331 -2.16 -7.70 8.21
CA THR A 331 -2.26 -6.45 8.94
C THR A 331 -1.05 -6.32 9.86
N HIS A 332 -0.36 -5.19 9.80
CA HIS A 332 0.73 -4.86 10.71
C HIS A 332 0.31 -3.64 11.52
N ILE A 333 0.43 -3.72 12.84
CA ILE A 333 0.00 -2.65 13.74
C ILE A 333 1.17 -2.30 14.64
N LEU A 334 1.57 -1.02 14.62
CA LEU A 334 2.61 -0.45 15.48
C LEU A 334 1.96 0.40 16.55
#